data_AF-A0A0C7KFT6-F1
#
_entry.id   AF-A0A0C7KFT6-F1
#
_cell.length_a   1.000
_cell.length_b   1.000
_cell.length_c   1.000
_cell.angle_alpha   90.00
_cell.angle_beta   90.00
_cell.angle_gamma   90.00
#
_symmetry.space_group_name_H-M   'P 1'
#
loop_
_entity.id
_entity.type
_entity.pdbx_description
1 polymer ?
#
loop_
_entity_poly.entity_id
_entity_poly.type
_entity_poly.pdbx_seq_one_letter_code
_entity_poly.pdbx_strand_id
1 'polypeptide(L)' 'MSNPEQSSTANGKTLCVYSNSIYTFTFVTESQHCPYSKSFDIVDSK' A
#
# COMPACT_ATOMS: atom_id res chain seq x y z
N MET A 1 6.18 10.93 0.56
CA MET A 1 5.08 10.05 0.14
C MET A 1 3.80 10.85 0.24
N SER A 2 3.04 10.91 -0.85
CA SER A 2 1.67 11.42 -0.83
C SER A 2 0.75 10.42 -0.15
N ASN A 3 -0.49 10.82 0.15
CA ASN A 3 -1.51 9.91 0.66
C ASN A 3 -1.62 8.68 -0.27
N PRO A 4 -1.60 7.44 0.24
CA PRO A 4 -1.68 6.26 -0.61
C PRO A 4 -3.01 6.21 -1.34
N GLU A 5 -2.98 5.70 -2.57
CA GLU A 5 -4.20 5.44 -3.32
C GLU A 5 -4.93 4.25 -2.68
N GLN A 6 -6.25 4.37 -2.52
CA GLN A 6 -7.06 3.37 -1.81
C GLN A 6 -8.19 2.90 -2.72
N SER A 7 -8.41 1.59 -2.77
CA SER A 7 -9.51 1.00 -3.51
C SER A 7 -10.12 -0.18 -2.75
N SER A 8 -11.45 -0.31 -2.80
CA SER A 8 -12.16 -1.41 -2.16
C SER A 8 -12.11 -2.66 -3.05
N THR A 9 -11.69 -3.78 -2.49
CA THR A 9 -11.70 -5.08 -3.18
C THR A 9 -13.00 -5.82 -2.91
N ALA A 10 -13.36 -6.75 -3.80
CA ALA A 10 -14.61 -7.52 -3.72
C ALA A 10 -14.79 -8.33 -2.42
N ASN A 11 -13.71 -8.60 -1.70
CA ASN A 11 -13.70 -9.38 -0.45
C ASN A 11 -13.84 -8.50 0.81
N GLY A 12 -14.23 -7.23 0.68
CA GLY A 12 -14.32 -6.29 1.80
C GLY A 12 -12.97 -5.83 2.35
N LYS A 13 -11.87 -6.11 1.62
CA LYS A 13 -10.52 -5.63 1.94
C LYS A 13 -10.23 -4.33 1.19
N THR A 14 -9.34 -3.53 1.72
CA THR A 14 -8.84 -2.30 1.10
C THR A 14 -7.48 -2.55 0.48
N LEU A 15 -7.33 -2.18 -0.78
CA LEU A 15 -6.08 -2.15 -1.52
C LEU A 15 -5.44 -0.76 -1.34
N CYS A 16 -4.24 -0.74 -0.79
CA CYS A 16 -3.44 0.46 -0.59
C CYS A 16 -2.25 0.44 -1.55
N VAL A 17 -2.10 1.49 -2.35
CA VAL A 17 -0.98 1.64 -3.28
C VAL A 17 -0.10 2.80 -2.82
N TYR A 18 1.12 2.48 -2.42
CA TYR A 18 2.14 3.42 -2.00
C TYR A 18 3.13 3.59 -3.13
N SER A 19 3.09 4.73 -3.82
CA SER A 19 4.00 5.03 -4.92
C SER A 19 4.95 6.19 -4.57
N ASN A 20 6.16 6.08 -5.07
CA ASN A 20 7.16 7.14 -5.15
C ASN A 20 7.76 7.11 -6.56
N SER A 21 8.64 8.06 -6.91
CA SER A 21 9.20 8.20 -8.26
C SER A 21 9.94 6.97 -8.80
N ILE A 22 10.23 5.98 -7.97
CA ILE A 22 11.08 4.82 -8.29
C ILE A 22 10.44 3.49 -7.86
N TYR A 23 9.49 3.51 -6.91
CA TYR A 23 8.96 2.31 -6.29
C TYR A 23 7.45 2.40 -6.13
N THR A 24 6.77 1.30 -6.39
CA THR A 24 5.34 1.12 -6.13
C THR A 24 5.17 -0.11 -5.26
N PHE A 25 4.59 0.08 -4.08
CA PHE A 25 4.25 -0.98 -3.15
C PHE A 25 2.75 -1.12 -3.05
N THR A 26 2.28 -2.36 -3.06
CA THR A 26 0.88 -2.70 -2.93
C THR A 26 0.67 -3.44 -1.62
N PHE A 27 -0.29 -2.97 -0.83
CA PHE A 27 -0.61 -3.56 0.47
C PHE A 27 -2.11 -3.77 0.58
N VAL A 28 -2.53 -5.00 0.86
CA VAL A 28 -3.94 -5.32 1.12
C VAL A 28 -4.15 -5.38 2.62
N THR A 29 -5.14 -4.63 3.11
CA THR A 29 -5.53 -4.62 4.52
C THR A 29 -7.02 -4.87 4.66
N GLU A 30 -7.44 -5.42 5.79
CA GLU A 30 -8.86 -5.51 6.17
C GLU A 30 -9.35 -4.22 6.83
N SER A 31 -8.44 -3.28 7.10
CA SER A 31 -8.80 -1.95 7.58
C SER A 31 -9.57 -1.17 6.51
N GLN A 32 -10.51 -0.34 6.96
CA GLN A 32 -11.31 0.51 6.08
C GLN A 32 -10.50 1.66 5.45
N HIS A 33 -9.36 2.00 6.05
CA HIS A 33 -8.47 3.06 5.56
C HIS A 33 -7.02 2.60 5.55
N CYS A 34 -6.29 3.02 4.53
CA CYS A 34 -4.85 2.85 4.42
C CYS A 34 -4.12 3.79 5.37
N PRO A 35 -3.11 3.32 6.12
CA PRO A 35 -2.28 4.19 6.92
C PRO A 35 -1.55 5.19 6.02
N TYR A 36 -1.45 6.45 6.48
CA TYR A 36 -0.78 7.52 5.74
C TYR A 36 0.65 7.16 5.34
N SER A 37 1.39 6.58 6.28
CA SER A 37 2.76 6.10 6.08
C SER A 37 2.85 4.62 6.42
N LYS A 38 3.60 3.88 5.61
CA LYS A 38 3.95 2.49 5.89
C LYS A 38 5.37 2.21 5.43
N SER A 39 6.16 1.63 6.31
CA SER A 39 7.51 1.16 6.00
C SER A 39 7.42 -0.22 5.37
N PHE A 40 8.13 -0.40 4.26
CA PHE A 40 8.29 -1.70 3.61
C PHE A 40 9.76 -2.07 3.70
N ASP A 41 10.05 -3.23 4.27
CA ASP A 41 11.40 -3.78 4.26
C ASP A 41 11.73 -4.20 2.83
N ILE A 42 12.63 -3.45 2.17
CA ILE A 42 13.15 -3.83 0.85
C ILE A 42 14.23 -4.88 1.09
N VAL A 43 13.83 -6.14 1.04
CA VAL A 43 14.80 -7.23 0.93
C VAL A 43 15.25 -7.29 -0.52
N ASP A 44 16.41 -6.69 -0.81
CA ASP A 44 17.12 -6.90 -2.07
C ASP A 44 17.40 -8.41 -2.17
N SER A 45 16.55 -9.13 -2.91
CA SER A 45 16.74 -10.55 -3.16
C SER A 45 17.85 -10.67 -4.19
N LYS A 46 19.07 -10.85 -3.70
CA LYS A 46 20.28 -11.10 -4.50
C LYS A 46 20.21 -12.41 -5.27
#